data_AF-X1ATP7-F1
#
_entry.id   AF-X1ATP7-F1
#
_cell.length_a   1.000
_cell.length_b   1.000
_cell.length_c   1.000
_cell.angle_alpha   90.00
_cell.angle_beta   90.00
_cell.angle_gamma   90.00
#
_symmetry.space_group_name_H-M   'P 1'
#
loop_
_entity.id
_entity.type
_entity.pdbx_description
1 polymer ?
#
loop_
_entity_poly.entity_id
_entity_poly.type
_entity_poly.pdbx_seq_one_letter_code
_entity_poly.pdbx_strand_id
1 'polypeptide(L)'
;MPLIVILVECGMELIPKEIRKHSAVRKNLSSQIYASQILDNALHHSAMKNLKNSEKRGRPDITHLCLLNALGSTLNKTGNLSLFIHTINNKIYEFNPEIRIARNYNRFKGLMAKTLIDGNIKVNGKHLISQFEGKLQDLINKFKNSEIILFSSRGKLVNDYKDLFLEA
;
A
#
# COMPACT_ATOMS: atom_id res chain seq x y z
N MET A 1 19.32 -13.30 -4.55
CA MET A 1 18.02 -13.08 -3.87
C MET A 1 17.47 -11.75 -4.38
N PRO A 2 16.19 -11.64 -4.76
CA PRO A 2 15.63 -10.37 -5.22
C PRO A 2 15.64 -9.35 -4.08
N LEU A 3 15.69 -8.06 -4.43
CA LEU A 3 15.48 -6.99 -3.45
C LEU A 3 14.02 -7.06 -2.98
N ILE A 4 13.82 -7.06 -1.66
CA ILE A 4 12.48 -7.06 -1.07
C ILE A 4 12.17 -5.65 -0.59
N VAL A 5 11.09 -5.07 -1.11
CA VAL A 5 10.62 -3.74 -0.70
C VAL A 5 9.26 -3.90 -0.04
N ILE A 6 9.14 -3.38 1.18
CA ILE A 6 7.89 -3.36 1.94
C ILE A 6 7.53 -1.90 2.23
N LEU A 7 6.43 -1.41 1.65
CA LEU A 7 5.88 -0.11 2.00
C LEU A 7 5.05 -0.27 3.29
N VAL A 8 5.51 0.31 4.39
CA VAL A 8 4.91 0.13 5.72
C VAL A 8 3.93 1.25 6.09
N GLU A 9 2.87 0.88 6.80
CA GLU A 9 1.82 1.80 7.29
C GLU A 9 1.18 2.65 6.19
N CYS A 10 0.99 2.05 5.00
CA CYS A 10 0.33 2.71 3.88
C CYS A 10 -1.08 3.18 4.30
N GLY A 11 -1.41 4.45 4.04
CA GLY A 11 -2.70 5.09 4.29
C GLY A 11 -3.82 4.61 3.36
N MET A 12 -3.89 3.29 3.17
CA MET A 12 -4.78 2.53 2.29
C MET A 12 -5.85 1.83 3.11
N GLU A 13 -7.07 2.34 3.07
CA GLU A 13 -8.23 1.73 3.72
C GLU A 13 -9.53 2.13 3.05
N LEU A 14 -10.60 1.39 3.33
CA LEU A 14 -11.96 1.77 2.94
C LEU A 14 -12.47 2.89 3.83
N ILE A 15 -13.47 3.65 3.38
CA ILE A 15 -14.09 4.71 4.19
C ILE A 15 -14.58 4.12 5.53
N PRO A 16 -14.01 4.57 6.67
CA PRO A 16 -14.33 4.05 7.99
C PRO A 16 -15.79 4.30 8.37
N LYS A 17 -16.42 3.37 9.12
CA LYS A 17 -17.85 3.45 9.46
C LYS A 17 -18.22 4.74 10.20
N GLU A 18 -17.30 5.21 11.03
CA GLU A 18 -17.41 6.39 11.89
C GLU A 18 -17.71 7.66 11.09
N ILE A 19 -17.16 7.78 9.87
CA ILE A 19 -17.26 9.01 9.08
C ILE A 19 -18.28 8.93 7.93
N ARG A 20 -18.88 7.76 7.68
CA ARG A 20 -19.84 7.56 6.56
C ARG A 20 -21.07 8.47 6.61
N LYS A 21 -21.47 8.91 7.82
CA LYS A 21 -22.60 9.81 8.02
C LYS A 21 -22.24 11.29 7.82
N HIS A 22 -20.95 11.62 7.72
CA HIS A 22 -20.50 13.00 7.58
C HIS A 22 -20.90 13.57 6.22
N SER A 23 -21.30 14.85 6.19
CA SER A 23 -21.81 15.51 4.98
C SER A 23 -20.83 15.47 3.81
N ALA A 24 -19.54 15.64 4.07
CA ALA A 24 -18.48 15.57 3.04
C ALA A 24 -18.35 14.19 2.38
N VAL A 25 -18.73 13.11 3.07
CA VAL A 25 -18.78 11.77 2.49
C VAL A 25 -20.08 11.58 1.70
N ARG A 26 -21.22 12.02 2.28
CA ARG A 26 -22.55 11.81 1.69
C ARG A 26 -22.80 12.62 0.41
N LYS A 27 -22.15 13.77 0.25
CA LYS A 27 -22.31 14.63 -0.93
C LYS A 27 -21.77 14.01 -2.21
N ASN A 28 -20.79 13.11 -2.10
CA ASN A 28 -20.03 12.62 -3.25
C ASN A 28 -20.35 11.18 -3.64
N LEU A 29 -21.12 10.45 -2.82
CA LEU A 29 -21.25 9.00 -2.92
C LEU A 29 -22.63 8.53 -2.45
N SER A 30 -23.17 7.47 -3.07
CA SER A 30 -24.38 6.79 -2.57
C SER A 30 -24.06 5.99 -1.30
N SER A 31 -25.02 5.88 -0.39
CA SER A 31 -24.86 5.07 0.83
C SER A 31 -24.57 3.59 0.58
N GLN A 32 -24.95 3.08 -0.59
CA GLN A 32 -24.70 1.71 -0.99
C GLN A 32 -23.22 1.44 -1.32
N ILE A 33 -22.45 2.47 -1.67
CA ILE A 33 -21.07 2.32 -2.17
C ILE A 33 -19.99 2.83 -1.21
N TYR A 34 -20.33 3.47 -0.07
CA TYR A 34 -19.31 3.93 0.88
C TYR A 34 -18.37 2.82 1.34
N ALA A 35 -18.92 1.62 1.56
CA ALA A 35 -18.13 0.47 2.01
C ALA A 35 -17.16 -0.04 0.94
N SER A 36 -17.31 0.37 -0.32
CA SER A 36 -16.45 -0.02 -1.44
C SER A 36 -15.58 1.11 -1.98
N GLN A 37 -15.46 2.22 -1.26
CA GLN A 37 -14.60 3.35 -1.63
C GLN A 37 -13.40 3.47 -0.72
N ILE A 38 -12.28 3.86 -1.30
CA ILE A 38 -11.04 4.17 -0.59
C ILE A 38 -11.18 5.50 0.15
N LEU A 39 -10.70 5.55 1.39
CA LEU A 39 -10.50 6.80 2.12
C LEU A 39 -9.41 7.63 1.42
N ASP A 40 -9.71 8.90 1.18
CA ASP A 40 -8.86 9.81 0.42
C ASP A 40 -8.98 11.22 1.02
N ASN A 41 -7.88 11.75 1.54
CA ASN A 41 -7.84 13.04 2.21
C ASN A 41 -8.27 14.17 1.27
N ALA A 42 -7.95 14.09 -0.03
CA ALA A 42 -8.34 15.11 -0.99
C ALA A 42 -9.87 15.29 -1.09
N LEU A 43 -10.64 14.24 -0.78
CA LEU A 43 -12.10 14.25 -0.81
C LEU A 43 -12.73 14.32 0.59
N HIS A 44 -12.09 13.71 1.59
CA HIS A 44 -12.68 13.44 2.89
C HIS A 44 -12.04 14.20 4.05
N HIS A 45 -11.12 15.13 3.78
CA HIS A 45 -10.37 15.88 4.79
C HIS A 45 -11.23 16.37 5.97
N SER A 46 -12.37 17.02 5.69
CA SER A 46 -13.25 17.56 6.73
C SER A 46 -13.91 16.47 7.59
N ALA A 47 -14.18 15.29 7.02
CA ALA A 47 -14.73 14.15 7.74
C ALA A 47 -13.69 13.41 8.58
N MET A 48 -12.40 13.52 8.21
CA MET A 48 -11.30 12.79 8.84
C MET A 48 -10.80 13.43 10.14
N LYS A 49 -11.18 14.68 10.45
CA LYS A 49 -10.65 15.45 11.60
C LYS A 49 -10.75 14.71 12.95
N ASN A 50 -11.82 13.94 13.14
CA ASN A 50 -12.08 13.22 14.39
C ASN A 50 -11.60 11.76 14.36
N LEU A 51 -10.97 11.33 13.27
CA LEU A 51 -10.38 10.00 13.20
C LEU A 51 -9.09 9.96 14.00
N LYS A 52 -8.92 8.88 14.77
CA LYS A 52 -7.64 8.55 15.38
C LYS A 52 -6.57 8.39 14.29
N ASN A 53 -5.38 8.94 14.53
CA ASN A 53 -4.23 8.95 13.63
C ASN A 53 -4.56 9.46 12.22
N SER A 54 -5.40 10.50 12.12
CA SER A 54 -5.87 11.04 10.84
C SER A 54 -4.74 11.49 9.92
N GLU A 55 -3.59 11.89 10.47
CA GLU A 55 -2.39 12.28 9.76
C GLU A 55 -1.74 11.17 8.93
N LYS A 56 -1.94 9.90 9.31
CA LYS A 56 -1.43 8.72 8.59
C LYS A 56 -2.45 8.13 7.61
N ARG A 57 -3.69 8.63 7.59
CA ARG A 57 -4.83 8.00 6.90
C ARG A 57 -5.15 8.70 5.58
N GLY A 58 -5.81 7.98 4.69
CA GLY A 58 -6.38 8.55 3.47
C GLY A 58 -5.35 9.16 2.51
N ARG A 59 -4.15 8.60 2.44
CA ARG A 59 -3.09 9.01 1.49
C ARG A 59 -2.75 7.89 0.49
N PRO A 60 -3.75 7.37 -0.26
CA PRO A 60 -3.50 6.28 -1.20
C PRO A 60 -2.67 6.74 -2.41
N ASP A 61 -2.55 8.04 -2.65
CA ASP A 61 -1.67 8.67 -3.64
C ASP A 61 -0.20 8.32 -3.44
N ILE A 62 0.28 8.29 -2.19
CA ILE A 62 1.68 7.94 -1.88
C ILE A 62 1.96 6.50 -2.29
N THR A 63 1.10 5.57 -1.85
CA THR A 63 1.23 4.15 -2.21
C THR A 63 1.13 3.96 -3.72
N HIS A 64 0.22 4.67 -4.41
CA HIS A 64 0.08 4.61 -5.87
C HIS A 64 1.37 4.98 -6.59
N LEU A 65 1.97 6.12 -6.20
CA LEU A 65 3.21 6.60 -6.80
C LEU A 65 4.37 5.63 -6.55
N CYS A 66 4.51 5.12 -5.31
CA CYS A 66 5.55 4.14 -4.98
C CYS A 66 5.38 2.85 -5.80
N LEU A 67 4.16 2.32 -5.92
CA LEU A 67 3.89 1.11 -6.72
C LEU A 67 4.20 1.32 -8.20
N LEU A 68 3.82 2.47 -8.78
CA LEU A 68 4.13 2.80 -10.17
C LEU A 68 5.64 2.84 -10.43
N ASN A 69 6.40 3.47 -9.54
CA ASN A 69 7.86 3.56 -9.68
C ASN A 69 8.53 2.19 -9.48
N ALA A 70 8.17 1.47 -8.43
CA ALA A 70 8.76 0.18 -8.10
C ALA A 70 8.51 -0.86 -9.20
N LEU A 71 7.25 -1.04 -9.61
CA LEU A 71 6.88 -2.02 -10.65
C LEU A 71 7.30 -1.57 -12.07
N GLY A 72 7.47 -0.26 -12.29
CA GLY A 72 7.97 0.28 -13.55
C GLY A 72 9.49 0.18 -13.72
N SER A 73 10.23 -0.07 -12.63
CA SER A 73 11.69 -0.09 -12.61
C SER A 73 12.31 -1.21 -13.45
N THR A 74 13.54 -1.00 -13.92
CA THR A 74 14.34 -2.06 -14.56
C THR A 74 14.55 -3.25 -13.62
N LEU A 75 14.68 -3.00 -12.32
CA LEU A 75 14.83 -4.05 -11.31
C LEU A 75 13.63 -5.01 -11.30
N ASN A 76 12.40 -4.47 -11.35
CA ASN A 76 11.20 -5.30 -11.47
C ASN A 76 11.14 -6.05 -12.81
N LYS A 77 11.43 -5.36 -13.93
CA LYS A 77 11.40 -5.97 -15.27
C LYS A 77 12.38 -7.13 -15.44
N THR A 78 13.48 -7.12 -14.70
CA THR A 78 14.49 -8.19 -14.70
C THR A 78 14.20 -9.29 -13.67
N GLY A 79 13.07 -9.24 -12.96
CA GLY A 79 12.66 -10.25 -11.99
C GLY A 79 13.38 -10.16 -10.64
N ASN A 80 14.04 -9.04 -10.35
CA ASN A 80 14.89 -8.86 -9.16
C ASN A 80 14.21 -8.03 -8.05
N LEU A 81 12.89 -7.86 -8.10
CA LEU A 81 12.11 -7.13 -7.09
C LEU A 81 10.95 -7.99 -6.57
N SER A 82 10.82 -8.07 -5.25
CA SER A 82 9.62 -8.55 -4.57
C SER A 82 9.00 -7.38 -3.80
N LEU A 83 7.74 -7.07 -4.10
CA LEU A 83 7.08 -5.86 -3.60
C LEU A 83 5.86 -6.19 -2.75
N PHE A 84 5.86 -5.63 -1.54
CA PHE A 84 4.76 -5.74 -0.59
C PHE A 84 4.29 -4.37 -0.13
N ILE A 85 3.00 -4.28 0.24
CA ILE A 85 2.50 -3.17 1.04
C ILE A 85 1.93 -3.72 2.35
N HIS A 86 2.14 -2.98 3.42
CA HIS A 86 1.52 -3.16 4.73
C HIS A 86 0.66 -1.91 4.99
N THR A 87 -0.64 -2.11 5.13
CA THR A 87 -1.62 -1.03 5.32
C THR A 87 -1.70 -0.60 6.79
N ILE A 88 -2.25 0.58 7.05
CA ILE A 88 -2.49 1.08 8.42
C ILE A 88 -3.42 0.18 9.25
N ASN A 89 -4.23 -0.64 8.58
CA ASN A 89 -5.13 -1.61 9.20
C ASN A 89 -4.52 -3.03 9.24
N ASN A 90 -3.19 -3.14 9.25
CA ASN A 90 -2.41 -4.38 9.37
C ASN A 90 -2.70 -5.46 8.30
N LYS A 91 -3.24 -5.07 7.14
CA LYS A 91 -3.33 -5.97 5.99
C LYS A 91 -2.07 -5.90 5.15
N ILE A 92 -1.60 -7.05 4.67
CA ILE A 92 -0.38 -7.16 3.86
C ILE A 92 -0.74 -7.72 2.49
N TYR A 93 -0.21 -7.10 1.43
CA TYR A 93 -0.42 -7.55 0.05
C TYR A 93 0.90 -7.66 -0.69
N GLU A 94 1.10 -8.81 -1.32
CA GLU A 94 2.16 -9.07 -2.31
C GLU A 94 1.66 -8.69 -3.70
N PHE A 95 2.51 -7.99 -4.47
CA PHE A 95 2.21 -7.62 -5.84
C PHE A 95 2.99 -8.50 -6.81
N ASN A 96 2.28 -9.11 -7.75
CA ASN A 96 2.91 -9.86 -8.83
C ASN A 96 3.78 -8.93 -9.67
N PRO A 97 5.06 -9.26 -9.97
CA PRO A 97 5.94 -8.40 -10.77
C PRO A 97 5.40 -8.02 -12.15
N GLU A 98 4.52 -8.83 -12.74
CA GLU A 98 3.91 -8.57 -14.04
C GLU A 98 2.64 -7.70 -13.97
N ILE A 99 2.15 -7.37 -12.78
CA ILE A 99 0.95 -6.55 -12.64
C ILE A 99 1.19 -5.16 -13.22
N ARG A 100 0.31 -4.72 -14.13
CA ARG A 100 0.28 -3.36 -14.64
C ARG A 100 -0.64 -2.51 -13.79
N ILE A 101 -0.08 -1.82 -12.79
CA ILE A 101 -0.83 -0.86 -11.99
C ILE A 101 -1.37 0.26 -12.88
N ALA A 102 -2.65 0.58 -12.70
CA ALA A 102 -3.30 1.63 -13.48
C ALA A 102 -2.64 2.98 -13.21
N ARG A 103 -2.17 3.67 -14.26
CA ARG A 103 -1.62 5.03 -14.14
C ARG A 103 -2.68 6.05 -13.73
N ASN A 104 -3.94 5.82 -14.12
CA ASN A 104 -5.05 6.66 -13.68
C ASN A 104 -5.38 6.38 -12.21
N TYR A 105 -5.31 7.42 -11.38
CA TYR A 105 -5.50 7.33 -9.94
C TYR A 105 -6.88 6.80 -9.53
N ASN A 106 -7.97 7.17 -10.21
CA ASN A 106 -9.30 6.68 -9.88
C ASN A 106 -9.46 5.18 -10.19
N ARG A 107 -8.86 4.69 -11.29
CA ARG A 107 -8.80 3.25 -11.59
C ARG A 107 -7.98 2.49 -10.55
N PHE A 108 -6.86 3.08 -10.08
CA PHE A 108 -6.09 2.51 -8.98
C PHE A 108 -6.90 2.41 -7.70
N LYS A 109 -7.63 3.47 -7.30
CA LYS A 109 -8.51 3.44 -6.13
C LYS A 109 -9.56 2.33 -6.23
N GLY A 110 -10.17 2.14 -7.40
CA GLY A 110 -11.11 1.04 -7.63
C GLY A 110 -10.48 -0.34 -7.45
N LEU A 111 -9.29 -0.57 -8.02
CA LEU A 111 -8.55 -1.82 -7.86
C LEU A 111 -8.21 -2.09 -6.38
N MET A 112 -7.72 -1.08 -5.68
CA MET A 112 -7.34 -1.24 -4.28
C MET A 112 -8.55 -1.42 -3.36
N ALA A 113 -9.67 -0.73 -3.63
CA ALA A 113 -10.91 -0.99 -2.91
C ALA A 113 -11.33 -2.46 -3.06
N LYS A 114 -11.33 -2.97 -4.30
CA LYS A 114 -11.62 -4.39 -4.57
C LYS A 114 -10.66 -5.32 -3.84
N THR A 115 -9.37 -4.99 -3.85
CA THR A 115 -8.32 -5.76 -3.16
C THR A 115 -8.56 -5.81 -1.64
N LEU A 116 -8.95 -4.69 -1.02
CA LEU A 116 -9.22 -4.64 0.42
C LEU A 116 -10.46 -5.44 0.84
N ILE A 117 -11.43 -5.59 -0.08
CA ILE A 117 -12.69 -6.34 0.13
C ILE A 117 -12.47 -7.83 -0.12
N ASP A 118 -11.91 -8.17 -1.28
CA ASP A 118 -11.80 -9.55 -1.77
C ASP A 118 -10.53 -10.25 -1.26
N GLY A 119 -9.56 -9.49 -0.76
CA GLY A 119 -8.24 -9.94 -0.31
C GLY A 119 -7.29 -10.25 -1.47
N ASN A 120 -7.74 -11.02 -2.45
CA ASN A 120 -6.91 -11.47 -3.57
C ASN A 120 -7.48 -11.01 -4.91
N ILE A 121 -6.60 -10.59 -5.83
CA ILE A 121 -6.96 -10.26 -7.21
C ILE A 121 -6.38 -11.31 -8.14
N LYS A 122 -7.28 -12.01 -8.84
CA LYS A 122 -6.96 -13.03 -9.84
C LYS A 122 -7.44 -12.62 -11.22
N VAL A 123 -6.63 -12.85 -12.24
CA VAL A 123 -6.99 -12.69 -13.65
C VAL A 123 -6.50 -13.92 -14.39
N ASN A 124 -7.40 -14.62 -15.11
CA ASN A 124 -7.09 -15.85 -15.85
C ASN A 124 -6.36 -16.90 -14.99
N GLY A 125 -6.79 -17.08 -13.74
CA GLY A 125 -6.17 -18.01 -12.78
C GLY A 125 -4.86 -17.51 -12.14
N LYS A 126 -4.24 -16.46 -12.66
CA LYS A 126 -3.00 -15.89 -12.10
C LYS A 126 -3.32 -14.89 -10.98
N HIS A 127 -2.66 -15.05 -9.84
CA HIS A 127 -2.69 -14.08 -8.75
C HIS A 127 -1.86 -12.84 -9.14
N LEU A 128 -2.51 -11.68 -9.22
CA LEU A 128 -1.88 -10.39 -9.46
C LEU A 128 -1.61 -9.63 -8.17
N ILE A 129 -2.52 -9.76 -7.20
CA ILE A 129 -2.33 -9.26 -5.84
C ILE A 129 -2.75 -10.38 -4.90
N SER A 130 -1.87 -10.74 -3.98
CA SER A 130 -2.09 -11.80 -3.00
C SER A 130 -2.06 -11.23 -1.60
N GLN A 131 -3.09 -11.51 -0.80
CA GLN A 131 -3.05 -11.17 0.61
C GLN A 131 -2.13 -12.15 1.35
N PHE A 132 -1.24 -11.62 2.17
CA PHE A 132 -0.45 -12.39 3.12
C PHE A 132 -1.19 -12.43 4.46
N GLU A 133 -1.43 -13.64 4.97
CA GLU A 133 -2.05 -13.86 6.28
C GLU A 133 -0.97 -13.83 7.37
N GLY A 134 -1.06 -12.87 8.29
CA GLY A 134 -0.13 -12.69 9.39
C GLY A 134 0.19 -11.23 9.67
N LYS A 135 1.09 -11.01 10.62
CA LYS A 135 1.62 -9.69 10.96
C LYS A 135 2.83 -9.37 10.10
N LEU A 136 3.23 -8.09 10.11
CA LEU A 136 4.43 -7.64 9.40
C LEU A 136 5.69 -8.41 9.85
N GLN A 137 5.79 -8.71 11.14
CA GLN A 137 6.91 -9.49 11.68
C GLN A 137 6.95 -10.92 11.11
N ASP A 138 5.79 -11.54 10.88
CA ASP A 138 5.70 -12.88 10.28
C ASP A 138 6.19 -12.86 8.83
N LEU A 139 5.83 -11.81 8.08
CA LEU A 139 6.34 -11.58 6.72
C LEU A 139 7.87 -11.42 6.73
N ILE A 140 8.41 -10.58 7.62
CA ILE A 140 9.85 -10.33 7.73
C ILE A 140 10.59 -11.64 8.06
N ASN A 141 10.10 -12.40 9.04
CA ASN A 141 10.71 -13.66 9.48
C ASN A 141 10.68 -14.76 8.40
N LYS A 142 9.82 -14.65 7.38
CA LYS A 142 9.79 -15.57 6.24
C LYS A 142 11.09 -15.48 5.41
N PHE A 143 11.75 -14.33 5.41
CA PHE A 143 12.99 -14.11 4.68
C PHE A 143 14.20 -14.39 5.59
N LYS A 144 14.78 -15.58 5.46
CA LYS A 144 15.96 -15.98 6.24
C LYS A 144 17.20 -15.21 5.78
N ASN A 145 18.13 -14.94 6.70
CA ASN A 145 19.43 -14.32 6.43
C ASN A 145 19.33 -13.01 5.62
N SER A 146 18.29 -12.22 5.88
CA SER A 146 18.07 -10.95 5.21
C SER A 146 18.52 -9.80 6.10
N GLU A 147 19.35 -8.91 5.56
CA GLU A 147 19.62 -7.63 6.18
C GLU A 147 18.37 -6.75 6.09
N ILE A 148 17.94 -6.18 7.22
CA ILE A 148 16.72 -5.38 7.30
C ILE A 148 17.12 -3.91 7.45
N ILE A 149 16.87 -3.13 6.40
CA ILE A 149 17.15 -1.69 6.39
C ILE A 149 15.83 -0.93 6.56
N LEU A 150 15.71 -0.19 7.66
CA LEU A 150 14.57 0.69 7.92
C LEU A 150 14.92 2.14 7.60
N PHE A 151 14.19 2.74 6.68
CA PHE A 151 14.35 4.15 6.33
C PHE A 151 13.57 5.04 7.30
N SER A 152 14.26 5.95 7.97
CA SER A 152 13.65 6.93 8.87
C SER A 152 14.47 8.23 8.88
N SER A 153 13.79 9.37 8.95
CA SER A 153 14.44 10.67 9.15
C SER A 153 15.16 10.80 10.50
N ARG A 154 14.90 9.87 11.43
CA ARG A 154 15.57 9.78 12.73
C ARG A 154 16.74 8.78 12.75
N GLY A 155 17.03 8.12 11.62
CA GLY A 155 18.09 7.13 11.50
C GLY A 155 19.47 7.75 11.26
N LYS A 156 20.47 6.88 11.01
CA LYS A 156 21.81 7.29 10.54
C LYS A 156 21.67 7.89 9.13
N LEU A 157 22.23 9.08 8.93
CA LEU A 157 22.33 9.67 7.60
C LEU A 157 23.31 8.85 6.76
N VAL A 158 22.86 8.42 5.58
CA VAL A 158 23.67 7.72 4.59
C VAL A 158 23.77 8.63 3.36
N ASN A 159 25.00 9.01 2.98
CA ASN A 159 25.23 10.01 1.94
C ASN A 159 25.18 9.42 0.51
N ASP A 160 25.64 8.18 0.33
CA ASP A 160 25.55 7.46 -0.94
C ASP A 160 24.71 6.18 -0.75
N TYR A 161 23.81 5.89 -1.68
CA TYR A 161 22.97 4.69 -1.63
C TYR A 161 23.79 3.39 -1.69
N LYS A 162 25.03 3.42 -2.19
CA LYS A 162 25.94 2.28 -2.21
C LYS A 162 26.32 1.85 -0.80
N ASP A 163 26.42 2.80 0.13
CA ASP A 163 26.81 2.53 1.52
C ASP A 163 25.73 1.78 2.30
N LEU A 164 24.50 1.71 1.77
CA LEU A 164 23.41 0.95 2.39
C LEU A 164 23.69 -0.54 2.49
N PHE A 165 24.60 -1.08 1.65
CA PHE A 165 24.87 -2.51 1.55
C PHE A 165 26.34 -2.87 1.79
N LEU A 166 27.16 -1.93 2.28
CA LEU A 166 28.61 -2.13 2.48
C LEU A 166 28.99 -2.61 3.88
N GLU A 167 28.07 -2.56 4.85
CA GLU A 167 28.32 -3.06 6.22
C GLU A 167 27.95 -4.56 6.41
N ALA A 168 27.82 -5.33 5.32
CA ALA A 168 27.49 -6.75 5.32
C ALA A 168 28.71 -7.69 5.43
#